data_AF-A0A1G1EG11-F1
#
_entry.id   AF-A0A1G1EG11-F1
#
_cell.length_a   1.000
_cell.length_b   1.000
_cell.length_c   1.000
_cell.angle_alpha   90.00
_cell.angle_beta   90.00
_cell.angle_gamma   90.00
#
_symmetry.space_group_name_H-M   'P 1'
#
loop_
_entity.id
_entity.type
_entity.pdbx_description
1 polymer ?
#
loop_
_entity_poly.entity_id
_entity_poly.type
_entity_poly.pdbx_seq_one_letter_code
_entity_poly.pdbx_strand_id
1 'polypeptide(L)'
;MFNYLGQLITFFAALVAIKGGTWNKSKTGIKKLTVTGYITMFLALLGFVTSLVITYQSNQESKIKSIQLTEAVNNTQEAKERAKALEQQLSTMEVQLEAYKTILATVRSESERQPQQVMSQYVPLEPGQIWRAPNLIYSGSIIKFYGFTSDLILRYGNHRQIIPAGEGGSHPIEIAIIGHSGEGMYWSVENETREFCHGKIFVESTPRIRSIDWSWLEERIKPDGTLKKTESIKK
;
A
#
# COMPACT_ATOMS: atom_id res chain seq x y z
N MET A 1 41.74 7.02 -37.54
CA MET A 1 42.87 6.93 -38.51
C MET A 1 43.17 8.27 -39.21
N PHE A 2 42.18 9.09 -39.55
CA PHE A 2 42.39 10.36 -40.28
C PHE A 2 43.25 11.41 -39.57
N ASN A 3 43.36 11.39 -38.24
CA ASN A 3 44.18 12.36 -37.48
C ASN A 3 45.68 12.32 -37.85
N TYR A 4 46.17 11.18 -38.34
CA TYR A 4 47.56 11.04 -38.76
C TYR A 4 47.78 11.40 -40.24
N LEU A 5 46.71 11.57 -41.03
CA LEU A 5 46.81 11.79 -42.47
C LEU A 5 47.51 13.12 -42.79
N GLY A 6 47.23 14.19 -42.03
CA GLY A 6 47.89 15.49 -42.20
C GLY A 6 49.39 15.44 -41.87
N GLN A 7 49.79 14.66 -40.86
CA GLN A 7 51.20 14.43 -40.49
C GLN A 7 51.92 13.61 -41.58
N LEU A 8 51.23 12.64 -42.18
CA LEU A 8 51.75 11.81 -43.26
C LEU A 8 51.95 12.62 -44.55
N ILE A 9 51.01 13.53 -44.88
CA ILE A 9 51.11 14.43 -46.04
C ILE A 9 52.27 15.43 -45.85
N THR A 10 52.41 16.02 -44.66
CA THR A 10 53.51 16.95 -44.37
C THR A 10 54.88 16.25 -44.37
N PHE A 11 54.95 15.00 -43.91
CA PHE A 11 56.14 14.16 -44.02
C PHE A 11 56.55 13.91 -45.48
N PHE A 12 55.60 13.53 -46.35
CA PHE A 12 55.90 13.36 -47.78
C PHE A 12 56.28 14.67 -48.48
N ALA A 13 55.64 15.79 -48.12
CA ALA A 13 56.00 17.10 -48.65
C ALA A 13 57.45 17.45 -48.32
N ALA A 14 57.91 17.15 -47.10
CA ALA A 14 59.29 17.35 -46.67
C ALA A 14 60.28 16.47 -47.46
N LEU A 15 59.95 15.20 -47.72
CA LEU A 15 60.78 14.32 -48.54
C LEU A 15 60.95 14.82 -49.98
N VAL A 16 59.86 15.30 -50.60
CA VAL A 16 59.90 15.90 -51.94
C VAL A 16 60.74 17.18 -51.95
N ALA A 17 60.65 17.98 -50.88
CA ALA A 17 61.42 19.23 -50.75
C ALA A 17 62.93 18.97 -50.68
N ILE A 18 63.34 17.97 -49.88
CA ILE A 18 64.74 17.61 -49.68
C ILE A 18 65.36 17.10 -50.99
N LYS A 19 64.65 16.24 -51.73
CA LYS A 19 65.19 15.58 -52.93
C LYS A 19 65.04 16.41 -54.21
N GLY A 20 64.02 17.28 -54.29
CA GLY A 20 63.56 17.88 -55.54
C GLY A 20 64.23 19.20 -55.95
N GLY A 21 65.09 19.80 -55.13
CA GLY A 21 65.70 21.10 -55.43
C GLY A 21 64.64 22.19 -55.67
N THR A 22 63.94 22.60 -54.62
CA THR A 22 62.77 23.50 -54.67
C THR A 22 63.07 24.91 -55.19
N TRP A 23 64.34 25.27 -55.34
CA TRP A 23 64.78 26.63 -55.60
C TRP A 23 65.87 26.69 -56.68
N ASN A 24 65.58 27.39 -57.78
CA ASN A 24 66.56 27.62 -58.84
C ASN A 24 67.35 28.89 -58.57
N LYS A 25 68.64 28.79 -58.22
CA LYS A 25 69.48 29.96 -57.88
C LYS A 25 69.60 30.99 -59.01
N SER A 26 69.42 30.59 -60.28
CA SER A 26 69.62 31.44 -61.47
C SER A 26 68.45 32.36 -61.83
N LYS A 27 67.26 32.15 -61.27
CA LYS A 27 66.06 32.94 -61.57
C LYS A 27 65.72 33.89 -60.42
N THR A 28 64.91 34.91 -60.68
CA THR A 28 64.45 35.89 -59.67
C THR A 28 62.92 35.86 -59.53
N GLY A 29 62.42 36.25 -58.35
CA GLY A 29 60.99 36.29 -58.05
C GLY A 29 60.29 34.93 -58.00
N ILE A 30 59.01 34.88 -58.37
CA ILE A 30 58.19 33.65 -58.35
C ILE A 30 58.71 32.58 -59.34
N LYS A 31 59.36 33.01 -60.44
CA LYS A 31 59.98 32.10 -61.43
C LYS A 31 61.16 31.29 -60.86
N LYS A 32 61.57 31.58 -59.61
CA LYS A 32 62.62 30.87 -58.88
C LYS A 32 62.17 29.51 -58.35
N LEU A 33 60.86 29.30 -58.20
CA LEU A 33 60.30 28.02 -57.80
C LEU A 33 60.41 27.00 -58.95
N THR A 34 60.94 25.82 -58.65
CA THR A 34 60.91 24.67 -59.55
C THR A 34 59.55 23.96 -59.47
N VAL A 35 59.27 23.07 -60.42
CA VAL A 35 58.03 22.27 -60.42
C VAL A 35 57.86 21.51 -59.09
N THR A 36 58.96 20.96 -58.56
CA THR A 36 59.01 20.31 -57.24
C THR A 36 58.69 21.28 -56.10
N GLY A 37 59.18 22.52 -56.17
CA GLY A 37 58.81 23.59 -55.24
C GLY A 37 57.31 23.90 -55.25
N TYR A 38 56.68 23.96 -56.43
CA TYR A 38 55.23 24.16 -56.54
C TYR A 38 54.45 22.99 -55.93
N ILE A 39 54.88 21.74 -56.20
CA ILE A 39 54.26 20.54 -55.63
C ILE A 39 54.39 20.55 -54.09
N THR A 40 55.57 20.84 -53.54
CA THR A 40 55.78 20.95 -52.10
C THR A 40 54.89 22.03 -51.48
N MET A 41 54.80 23.20 -52.10
CA MET A 41 53.97 24.30 -51.61
C MET A 41 52.49 23.91 -51.61
N PHE A 42 52.01 23.24 -52.67
CA PHE A 42 50.64 22.75 -52.76
C PHE A 42 50.34 21.69 -51.68
N LEU A 43 51.23 20.72 -51.49
CA LEU A 43 51.09 19.71 -50.43
C LEU A 43 51.10 20.33 -49.02
N ALA A 44 51.97 21.31 -48.78
CA ALA A 44 52.01 22.04 -47.52
C ALA A 44 50.70 22.82 -47.28
N LEU A 45 50.16 23.47 -48.32
CA LEU A 45 48.88 24.18 -48.24
C LEU A 45 47.73 23.21 -47.95
N LEU A 46 47.67 22.06 -48.62
CA LEU A 46 46.68 21.02 -48.33
C LEU A 46 46.80 20.48 -46.90
N GLY A 47 48.02 20.22 -46.43
CA GLY A 47 48.28 19.81 -45.05
C GLY A 47 47.83 20.84 -44.02
N PHE A 48 48.04 22.13 -44.31
CA PHE A 48 47.59 23.22 -43.46
C PHE A 48 46.06 23.33 -43.42
N VAL A 49 45.39 23.31 -44.57
CA VAL A 49 43.92 23.38 -44.65
C VAL A 49 43.27 22.20 -43.95
N THR A 50 43.79 20.99 -44.16
CA THR A 50 43.28 19.79 -43.46
C THR A 50 43.47 19.87 -41.95
N SER A 51 44.60 20.39 -41.47
CA SER A 51 44.84 20.62 -40.03
C SER A 51 43.84 21.60 -39.42
N LEU A 52 43.53 22.71 -40.12
CA LEU A 52 42.53 23.68 -39.68
C LEU A 52 41.14 23.04 -39.57
N VAL A 53 40.73 22.25 -40.57
CA VAL A 53 39.42 21.58 -40.57
C VAL A 53 39.32 20.58 -39.43
N ILE A 54 40.33 19.73 -39.23
CA ILE A 54 40.35 18.74 -38.14
C ILE A 54 40.32 19.42 -36.78
N THR A 55 41.11 20.49 -36.60
CA THR A 55 41.14 21.24 -35.33
C THR A 55 39.79 21.91 -35.05
N TYR A 56 39.16 22.48 -36.08
CA TYR A 56 37.83 23.06 -35.96
C TYR A 56 36.78 22.03 -35.57
N GLN A 57 36.76 20.86 -36.23
CA GLN A 57 35.85 19.76 -35.90
C GLN A 57 36.07 19.25 -34.46
N SER A 58 37.32 19.02 -34.07
CA SER A 58 37.68 18.59 -32.71
C SER A 58 37.21 19.58 -31.64
N ASN A 59 37.37 20.88 -31.89
CA ASN A 59 36.89 21.92 -30.99
C ASN A 59 35.36 21.95 -30.88
N GLN A 60 34.64 21.71 -31.99
CA GLN A 60 33.18 21.61 -31.96
C GLN A 60 32.71 20.37 -31.20
N GLU A 61 33.33 19.21 -31.43
CA GLU A 61 33.02 17.98 -30.70
C GLU A 61 33.29 18.12 -29.20
N SER A 62 34.40 18.76 -28.81
CA SER A 62 34.73 19.02 -27.40
C SER A 62 33.67 19.89 -26.72
N LYS A 63 33.20 20.94 -27.41
CA LYS A 63 32.11 21.79 -26.90
C LYS A 63 30.82 21.00 -26.73
N ILE A 64 30.42 20.21 -27.72
CA ILE A 64 29.22 19.37 -27.65
C ILE A 64 29.32 18.38 -26.49
N LYS A 65 30.47 17.69 -26.33
CA LYS A 65 30.70 16.77 -25.21
C LYS A 65 30.64 17.48 -23.85
N SER A 66 31.20 18.68 -23.73
CA SER A 66 31.12 19.45 -22.49
C SER A 66 29.69 19.89 -22.15
N ILE A 67 28.88 20.27 -23.15
CA ILE A 67 27.45 20.60 -22.97
C ILE A 67 26.68 19.35 -22.51
N GLN A 68 26.87 18.22 -23.20
CA GLN A 68 26.25 16.94 -22.83
C GLN A 68 26.65 16.49 -21.42
N LEU A 69 27.92 16.69 -21.03
CA LEU A 69 28.39 16.35 -19.69
C LEU A 69 27.75 17.25 -18.62
N THR A 70 27.67 18.56 -18.87
CA THR A 70 26.99 19.49 -17.95
C THR A 70 25.51 19.17 -17.81
N GLU A 71 24.83 18.84 -18.91
CA GLU A 71 23.43 18.41 -18.91
C GLU A 71 23.24 17.10 -18.12
N ALA A 72 24.11 16.12 -18.32
CA ALA A 72 24.09 14.87 -17.55
C ALA A 72 24.31 15.13 -16.05
N VAL A 73 25.24 16.00 -15.67
CA VAL A 73 25.48 16.37 -14.27
C VAL A 73 24.25 17.05 -13.67
N ASN A 74 23.65 18.02 -14.37
CA ASN A 74 22.43 18.68 -13.91
C ASN A 74 21.27 17.68 -13.73
N ASN A 75 21.06 16.79 -14.70
CA ASN A 75 20.03 15.75 -14.61
C ASN A 75 20.25 14.80 -13.43
N THR A 76 21.51 14.42 -13.14
CA THR A 76 21.83 13.59 -11.97
C THR A 76 21.60 14.32 -10.64
N GLN A 77 21.87 15.63 -10.60
CA GLN A 77 21.63 16.45 -9.42
C GLN A 77 20.13 16.64 -9.17
N GLU A 78 19.34 16.91 -10.21
CA GLU A 78 17.88 16.97 -10.10
C GLU A 78 17.29 15.63 -9.64
N ALA A 79 17.77 14.51 -10.18
CA ALA A 79 17.34 13.19 -9.75
C ALA A 79 17.65 12.93 -8.26
N LYS A 80 18.82 13.38 -7.78
CA LYS A 80 19.21 13.27 -6.37
C LYS A 80 18.32 14.11 -5.46
N GLU A 81 17.96 15.32 -5.88
CA GLU A 81 17.05 16.19 -5.13
C GLU A 81 15.63 15.61 -5.06
N ARG A 82 15.13 15.05 -6.17
CA ARG A 82 13.84 14.33 -6.19
C ARG A 82 13.84 13.11 -5.28
N ALA A 83 14.92 12.32 -5.28
CA ALA A 83 15.04 11.16 -4.40
C ALA A 83 14.96 11.57 -2.92
N LYS A 84 15.67 12.63 -2.53
CA LYS A 84 15.62 13.17 -1.17
C LYS A 84 14.23 13.68 -0.79
N ALA A 85 13.52 14.33 -1.70
CA ALA A 85 12.14 14.78 -1.47
C ALA A 85 11.18 13.59 -1.26
N LEU A 86 11.33 12.51 -2.03
CA LEU A 86 10.54 11.29 -1.86
C LEU A 86 10.82 10.58 -0.53
N GLU A 87 12.08 10.50 -0.10
CA GLU A 87 12.45 9.97 1.23
C GLU A 87 11.77 10.76 2.37
N GLN A 88 11.71 12.09 2.25
CA GLN A 88 11.03 12.93 3.22
C GLN A 88 9.50 12.71 3.22
N GLN A 89 8.90 12.48 2.05
CA GLN A 89 7.47 12.11 1.98
C GLN A 89 7.19 10.76 2.61
N LEU A 90 8.03 9.74 2.36
CA LEU A 90 7.89 8.41 2.94
C LEU A 90 7.94 8.44 4.46
N SER A 91 8.94 9.10 5.05
CA SER A 91 9.04 9.24 6.50
C SER A 91 7.83 9.95 7.12
N THR A 92 7.25 10.95 6.42
CA THR A 92 6.02 11.62 6.87
C THR A 92 4.82 10.66 6.85
N MET A 93 4.68 9.84 5.81
CA MET A 93 3.61 8.83 5.71
C MET A 93 3.74 7.74 6.77
N GLU A 94 4.96 7.29 7.10
CA GLU A 94 5.21 6.32 8.16
C GLU A 94 4.73 6.80 9.53
N VAL A 95 5.02 8.08 9.87
CA VAL A 95 4.53 8.69 11.11
C VAL A 95 3.00 8.77 11.16
N GLN A 96 2.35 9.12 10.04
CA GLN A 96 0.89 9.14 9.95
C GLN A 96 0.29 7.74 10.16
N LEU A 97 0.90 6.72 9.56
CA LEU A 97 0.43 5.34 9.66
C LEU A 97 0.50 4.82 11.10
N GLU A 98 1.58 5.12 11.82
CA GLU A 98 1.69 4.78 13.24
C GLU A 98 0.68 5.53 14.12
N ALA A 99 0.39 6.80 13.81
CA ALA A 99 -0.67 7.54 14.48
C ALA A 99 -2.05 6.89 14.27
N TYR A 100 -2.36 6.47 13.04
CA TYR A 100 -3.61 5.75 12.74
C TYR A 100 -3.71 4.40 13.45
N LYS A 101 -2.62 3.63 13.48
CA LYS A 101 -2.58 2.36 14.24
C LYS A 101 -2.87 2.58 15.72
N THR A 102 -2.30 3.63 16.30
CA THR A 102 -2.52 3.99 17.70
C THR A 102 -3.99 4.34 17.95
N ILE A 103 -4.59 5.18 17.10
CA ILE A 103 -6.02 5.53 17.19
C ILE A 103 -6.90 4.28 17.09
N LEU A 104 -6.62 3.39 16.15
CA LEU A 104 -7.37 2.14 16.00
C LEU A 104 -7.24 1.24 17.22
N ALA A 105 -6.05 1.13 17.80
CA ALA A 105 -5.83 0.39 19.03
C ALA A 105 -6.61 0.98 20.21
N THR A 106 -6.63 2.32 20.35
CA THR A 106 -7.43 3.01 21.37
C THR A 106 -8.92 2.75 21.18
N VAL A 107 -9.46 3.00 19.97
CA VAL A 107 -10.87 2.77 19.64
C VAL A 107 -11.26 1.32 19.90
N ARG A 108 -10.39 0.37 19.51
CA ARG A 108 -10.58 -1.05 19.80
C ARG A 108 -10.66 -1.30 21.31
N SER A 109 -9.69 -0.82 22.08
CA SER A 109 -9.65 -1.02 23.53
C SER A 109 -10.84 -0.37 24.28
N GLU A 110 -11.33 0.77 23.81
CA GLU A 110 -12.50 1.45 24.39
C GLU A 110 -13.80 0.77 24.01
N SER A 111 -13.94 0.36 22.74
CA SER A 111 -15.11 -0.37 22.24
C SER A 111 -15.23 -1.78 22.83
N GLU A 112 -14.11 -2.42 23.16
CA GLU A 112 -14.08 -3.74 23.81
C GLU A 112 -14.57 -3.70 25.27
N ARG A 113 -14.60 -2.53 25.91
CA ARG A 113 -14.91 -2.38 27.35
C ARG A 113 -16.35 -2.01 27.67
N GLN A 114 -17.18 -1.65 26.68
CA GLN A 114 -18.55 -1.22 26.94
C GLN A 114 -19.58 -2.13 26.26
N PRO A 115 -20.41 -2.87 27.03
CA PRO A 115 -21.60 -3.52 26.49
C PRO A 115 -22.52 -2.42 25.95
N GLN A 116 -22.76 -2.41 24.63
CA GLN A 116 -23.42 -1.27 23.99
C GLN A 116 -24.94 -1.22 24.19
N GLN A 117 -25.58 -2.32 24.62
CA GLN A 117 -26.96 -2.25 25.12
C GLN A 117 -27.30 -3.50 25.93
N VAL A 118 -27.57 -3.31 27.23
CA VAL A 118 -28.22 -4.31 28.07
C VAL A 118 -29.70 -3.97 28.09
N MET A 119 -30.50 -4.67 27.28
CA MET A 119 -31.95 -4.56 27.37
C MET A 119 -32.44 -5.60 28.38
N SER A 120 -33.05 -5.15 29.46
CA SER A 120 -33.72 -6.00 30.45
C SER A 120 -35.21 -5.71 30.37
N GLN A 121 -35.97 -6.60 29.75
CA GLN A 121 -37.42 -6.44 29.63
C GLN A 121 -38.15 -7.68 30.16
N TYR A 122 -39.17 -7.42 30.97
CA TYR A 122 -40.13 -8.46 31.34
C TYR A 122 -41.12 -8.63 30.18
N VAL A 123 -41.28 -9.87 29.71
CA VAL A 123 -42.10 -10.17 28.54
C VAL A 123 -43.11 -11.24 28.92
N PRO A 124 -44.40 -10.89 29.12
CA PRO A 124 -45.46 -11.88 29.25
C PRO A 124 -45.74 -12.48 27.87
N LEU A 125 -45.74 -13.81 27.77
CA LEU A 125 -46.04 -14.53 26.53
C LEU A 125 -47.18 -15.53 26.75
N GLU A 126 -48.36 -15.17 26.28
CA GLU A 126 -49.50 -16.09 26.20
C GLU A 126 -49.25 -17.20 25.15
N PRO A 127 -49.95 -18.34 25.25
CA PRO A 127 -49.95 -19.36 24.20
C PRO A 127 -50.22 -18.77 22.81
N GLY A 128 -49.30 -18.97 21.87
CA GLY A 128 -49.35 -18.46 20.50
C GLY A 128 -48.92 -17.00 20.33
N GLN A 129 -48.51 -16.31 21.41
CA GLN A 129 -48.06 -14.93 21.33
C GLN A 129 -46.61 -14.83 20.85
N ILE A 130 -46.35 -13.81 20.02
CA ILE A 130 -45.02 -13.46 19.53
C ILE A 130 -44.64 -12.09 20.08
N TRP A 131 -43.54 -12.02 20.83
CA TRP A 131 -42.90 -10.77 21.19
C TRP A 131 -41.77 -10.45 20.21
N ARG A 132 -41.79 -9.25 19.64
CA ARG A 132 -40.75 -8.76 18.74
C ARG A 132 -39.85 -7.81 19.48
N ALA A 133 -38.55 -8.06 19.42
CA ALA A 133 -37.59 -7.20 20.08
C ALA A 133 -37.51 -5.84 19.35
N PRO A 134 -37.35 -4.74 20.09
CA PRO A 134 -37.25 -3.40 19.51
C PRO A 134 -35.88 -3.13 18.86
N ASN A 135 -34.89 -3.97 19.11
CA ASN A 135 -33.52 -3.83 18.62
C ASN A 135 -33.14 -4.96 17.65
N LEU A 136 -32.19 -4.66 16.76
CA LEU A 136 -31.53 -5.66 15.94
C LEU A 136 -30.54 -6.46 16.79
N ILE A 137 -30.37 -7.74 16.48
CA ILE A 137 -29.22 -8.52 16.97
C ILE A 137 -28.04 -8.36 16.01
N TYR A 138 -26.85 -8.65 16.51
CA TYR A 138 -25.61 -8.72 15.74
C TYR A 138 -24.88 -10.03 16.04
N SER A 139 -24.02 -10.44 15.10
CA SER A 139 -23.05 -11.51 15.33
C SER A 139 -22.25 -11.26 16.62
N GLY A 140 -22.15 -12.28 17.48
CA GLY A 140 -21.52 -12.23 18.80
C GLY A 140 -22.47 -11.90 19.97
N SER A 141 -23.73 -11.54 19.71
CA SER A 141 -24.67 -11.19 20.78
C SER A 141 -25.00 -12.39 21.67
N ILE A 142 -25.26 -12.14 22.95
CA ILE A 142 -25.69 -13.17 23.91
C ILE A 142 -27.10 -12.80 24.42
N ILE A 143 -28.06 -13.68 24.15
CA ILE A 143 -29.44 -13.53 24.63
C ILE A 143 -29.62 -14.44 25.84
N LYS A 144 -30.09 -13.88 26.95
CA LYS A 144 -30.29 -14.58 28.22
C LYS A 144 -31.77 -14.64 28.59
N PHE A 145 -32.29 -15.84 28.78
CA PHE A 145 -33.68 -16.09 29.14
C PHE A 145 -33.78 -16.53 30.60
N TYR A 146 -34.66 -15.90 31.38
CA TYR A 146 -34.84 -16.19 32.81
C TYR A 146 -36.29 -16.50 33.14
N GLY A 147 -36.50 -17.58 33.91
CA GLY A 147 -37.77 -17.86 34.59
C GLY A 147 -38.91 -18.39 33.73
N PHE A 148 -38.63 -18.82 32.49
CA PHE A 148 -39.66 -19.40 31.62
C PHE A 148 -39.95 -20.86 32.00
N THR A 149 -41.23 -21.20 32.11
CA THR A 149 -41.71 -22.52 32.52
C THR A 149 -42.10 -23.43 31.35
N SER A 150 -42.03 -22.93 30.12
CA SER A 150 -42.27 -23.70 28.91
C SER A 150 -41.18 -23.46 27.87
N ASP A 151 -41.16 -24.33 26.87
CA ASP A 151 -40.29 -24.17 25.71
C ASP A 151 -40.69 -22.93 24.91
N LEU A 152 -39.71 -22.08 24.62
CA LEU A 152 -39.87 -20.93 23.75
C LEU A 152 -39.21 -21.17 22.41
N ILE A 153 -39.57 -20.35 21.43
CA ILE A 153 -38.92 -20.36 20.13
C ILE A 153 -38.33 -18.99 19.86
N LEU A 154 -37.01 -18.96 19.73
CA LEU A 154 -36.26 -17.82 19.25
C LEU A 154 -36.19 -17.87 17.72
N ARG A 155 -36.63 -16.78 17.08
CA ARG A 155 -36.52 -16.58 15.63
C ARG A 155 -35.65 -15.38 15.33
N TYR A 156 -34.72 -15.54 14.40
CA TYR A 156 -33.93 -14.45 13.84
C TYR A 156 -33.49 -14.81 12.41
N GLY A 157 -33.71 -13.89 11.46
CA GLY A 157 -33.52 -14.22 10.03
C GLY A 157 -34.29 -15.47 9.61
N ASN A 158 -33.59 -16.46 9.05
CA ASN A 158 -34.14 -17.77 8.67
C ASN A 158 -33.93 -18.84 9.76
N HIS A 159 -33.42 -18.47 10.93
CA HIS A 159 -33.17 -19.40 12.03
C HIS A 159 -34.37 -19.51 12.95
N ARG A 160 -34.60 -20.74 13.42
CA ARG A 160 -35.58 -21.08 14.43
C ARG A 160 -34.91 -21.99 15.45
N GLN A 161 -34.80 -21.54 16.69
CA GLN A 161 -34.17 -22.29 17.77
C GLN A 161 -35.15 -22.47 18.92
N ILE A 162 -35.27 -23.71 19.40
CA ILE A 162 -36.06 -24.03 20.58
C ILE A 162 -35.22 -23.71 21.82
N ILE A 163 -35.80 -22.96 22.74
CA ILE A 163 -35.27 -22.63 24.05
C ILE A 163 -36.01 -23.53 25.02
N PRO A 164 -35.35 -24.52 25.65
CA PRO A 164 -36.03 -25.42 26.56
C PRO A 164 -36.60 -24.64 27.75
N ALA A 165 -37.68 -25.15 28.34
CA ALA A 165 -38.19 -24.67 29.62
C ALA A 165 -37.06 -24.66 30.67
N GLY A 166 -36.96 -23.56 31.43
CA GLY A 166 -36.04 -23.51 32.56
C GLY A 166 -36.57 -24.38 33.69
N GLU A 167 -35.68 -25.12 34.37
CA GLU A 167 -36.02 -25.96 35.54
C GLU A 167 -36.35 -25.12 36.79
N GLY A 168 -37.26 -24.14 36.69
CA GLY A 168 -37.74 -23.32 37.82
C GLY A 168 -36.64 -22.50 38.54
N GLY A 169 -35.43 -22.44 38.00
CA GLY A 169 -34.25 -21.94 38.67
C GLY A 169 -33.79 -20.56 38.20
N SER A 170 -33.02 -19.89 39.06
CA SER A 170 -32.38 -18.58 38.87
C SER A 170 -31.34 -18.53 37.74
N HIS A 171 -31.14 -19.64 37.02
CA HIS A 171 -30.08 -19.76 36.02
C HIS A 171 -30.58 -19.34 34.63
N PRO A 172 -29.91 -18.38 33.96
CA PRO A 172 -30.27 -18.03 32.60
C PRO A 172 -29.97 -19.16 31.63
N ILE A 173 -30.83 -19.30 30.64
CA ILE A 173 -30.47 -19.97 29.40
C ILE A 173 -29.78 -18.93 28.51
N GLU A 174 -28.51 -19.14 28.21
CA GLU A 174 -27.72 -18.25 27.37
C GLU A 174 -27.64 -18.81 25.93
N ILE A 175 -28.02 -17.99 24.96
CA ILE A 175 -27.93 -18.32 23.54
C ILE A 175 -26.98 -17.32 22.88
N ALA A 176 -25.86 -17.84 22.39
CA ALA A 176 -24.90 -17.07 21.61
C ALA A 176 -25.32 -17.04 20.13
N ILE A 177 -25.37 -15.84 19.54
CA ILE A 177 -25.63 -15.65 18.12
C ILE A 177 -24.28 -15.73 17.38
N ILE A 178 -24.03 -16.87 16.74
CA ILE A 178 -22.78 -17.17 16.02
C ILE A 178 -22.99 -16.96 14.51
N GLY A 179 -21.94 -16.63 13.78
CA GLY A 179 -21.88 -16.41 12.34
C GLY A 179 -22.50 -15.10 11.82
N HIS A 180 -22.40 -14.91 10.49
CA HIS A 180 -23.06 -13.85 9.72
C HIS A 180 -24.61 -13.92 9.82
N SER A 181 -25.14 -15.00 10.37
CA SER A 181 -26.56 -15.30 10.60
C SER A 181 -27.27 -14.35 11.56
N GLY A 182 -26.57 -13.42 12.19
CA GLY A 182 -27.17 -12.45 13.11
C GLY A 182 -26.96 -11.00 12.76
N GLU A 183 -26.20 -10.63 11.71
CA GLU A 183 -25.83 -9.22 11.51
C GLU A 183 -27.04 -8.35 11.13
N GLY A 184 -27.42 -7.43 12.03
CA GLY A 184 -28.48 -6.46 11.79
C GLY A 184 -29.86 -7.10 11.62
N MET A 185 -30.10 -8.26 12.23
CA MET A 185 -31.35 -9.00 12.03
C MET A 185 -32.42 -8.64 13.07
N TYR A 186 -33.66 -8.58 12.60
CA TYR A 186 -34.82 -8.61 13.49
C TYR A 186 -34.94 -9.98 14.14
N TRP A 187 -35.39 -9.98 15.38
CA TRP A 187 -35.59 -11.21 16.13
C TRP A 187 -36.84 -11.14 17.00
N SER A 188 -37.36 -12.32 17.33
CA SER A 188 -38.61 -12.47 18.09
C SER A 188 -38.60 -13.74 18.90
N VAL A 189 -39.44 -13.77 19.92
CA VAL A 189 -39.63 -14.90 20.81
C VAL A 189 -41.10 -15.27 20.83
N GLU A 190 -41.38 -16.55 20.64
CA GLU A 190 -42.71 -17.11 20.49
C GLU A 190 -42.94 -18.22 21.53
N ASN A 191 -44.12 -18.26 22.13
CA ASN A 191 -44.56 -19.37 22.98
C ASN A 191 -45.53 -20.25 22.17
N GLU A 192 -45.06 -21.39 21.66
CA GLU A 192 -45.93 -22.35 20.93
C GLU A 192 -46.64 -23.35 21.86
N THR A 193 -46.33 -23.33 23.16
CA THR A 193 -46.94 -24.27 24.12
C THR A 193 -48.35 -23.82 24.53
N ARG A 194 -49.16 -24.76 25.03
CA ARG A 194 -50.51 -24.47 25.53
C ARG A 194 -50.52 -23.84 26.92
N GLU A 195 -49.35 -23.66 27.53
CA GLU A 195 -49.22 -23.17 28.90
C GLU A 195 -48.82 -21.69 28.92
N PHE A 196 -49.40 -20.97 29.87
CA PHE A 196 -49.08 -19.57 30.08
C PHE A 196 -47.67 -19.43 30.65
N CYS A 197 -46.84 -18.57 30.05
CA CYS A 197 -45.47 -18.35 30.52
C CYS A 197 -45.15 -16.90 30.85
N HIS A 198 -44.59 -16.72 32.04
CA HIS A 198 -44.07 -15.47 32.54
C HIS A 198 -42.56 -15.58 32.66
N GLY A 199 -41.81 -14.63 32.09
CA GLY A 199 -40.36 -14.63 32.23
C GLY A 199 -39.73 -13.28 31.93
N LYS A 200 -38.43 -13.18 32.20
CA LYS A 200 -37.61 -12.02 31.87
C LYS A 200 -36.66 -12.37 30.74
N ILE A 201 -36.65 -11.51 29.72
CA ILE A 201 -35.69 -11.61 28.62
C ILE A 201 -34.65 -10.52 28.85
N PHE A 202 -33.40 -10.94 28.99
CA PHE A 202 -32.24 -10.07 29.07
C PHE A 202 -31.41 -10.24 27.82
N VAL A 203 -31.14 -9.15 27.12
CA VAL A 203 -30.39 -9.17 25.87
C VAL A 203 -29.12 -8.38 26.10
N GLU A 204 -28.00 -9.07 25.98
CA GLU A 204 -26.68 -8.47 26.00
C GLU A 204 -26.15 -8.50 24.55
N SER A 205 -26.39 -7.42 23.81
CA SER A 205 -25.87 -7.30 22.45
C SER A 205 -24.41 -6.88 22.50
N THR A 206 -23.52 -7.64 21.86
CA THR A 206 -22.14 -7.19 21.66
C THR A 206 -22.10 -6.09 20.59
N PRO A 207 -21.20 -5.11 20.70
CA PRO A 207 -21.06 -4.05 19.70
C PRO A 207 -20.77 -4.64 18.31
N ARG A 208 -21.35 -4.04 17.26
CA ARG A 208 -21.17 -4.44 15.85
C ARG A 208 -19.71 -4.62 15.43
N ILE A 209 -18.77 -3.87 16.02
CA ILE A 209 -17.33 -3.95 15.73
C ILE A 209 -16.70 -5.29 16.15
N ARG A 210 -17.27 -6.01 17.13
CA ARG A 210 -16.84 -7.38 17.50
C ARG A 210 -17.36 -8.47 16.56
N SER A 211 -18.22 -8.16 15.59
CA SER A 211 -18.76 -9.16 14.65
C SER A 211 -17.71 -9.74 13.70
N ILE A 212 -16.54 -9.09 13.58
CA ILE A 212 -15.44 -9.49 12.70
C ILE A 212 -14.34 -10.24 13.46
N ASP A 213 -14.16 -9.99 14.77
CA ASP A 213 -13.13 -10.64 15.60
C ASP A 213 -13.78 -11.58 16.64
N TRP A 214 -13.66 -12.89 16.37
CA TRP A 214 -14.29 -13.99 17.10
C TRP A 214 -13.49 -14.49 18.31
N SER A 215 -12.26 -14.01 18.49
CA SER A 215 -11.30 -14.53 19.48
C SER A 215 -11.85 -14.56 20.91
N TRP A 216 -12.58 -13.51 21.32
CA TRP A 216 -13.19 -13.43 22.65
C TRP A 216 -14.29 -14.48 22.90
N LEU A 217 -14.98 -14.94 21.83
CA LEU A 217 -16.01 -15.97 21.91
C LEU A 217 -15.38 -17.36 21.91
N GLU A 218 -14.33 -17.56 21.11
CA GLU A 218 -13.51 -18.79 21.11
C GLU A 218 -12.91 -19.07 22.50
N GLU A 219 -12.50 -18.04 23.24
CA GLU A 219 -12.03 -18.20 24.63
C GLU A 219 -13.12 -18.69 25.59
N ARG A 220 -14.39 -18.41 25.28
CA ARG A 220 -15.56 -18.76 26.11
C ARG A 220 -16.24 -20.04 25.68
N ILE A 221 -16.06 -20.50 24.44
CA ILE A 221 -16.60 -21.77 23.96
C ILE A 221 -15.61 -22.88 24.32
N LYS A 222 -16.10 -23.91 25.03
CA LYS A 222 -15.34 -25.14 25.26
C LYS A 222 -15.22 -25.94 23.96
N PRO A 223 -14.26 -26.88 23.86
CA PRO A 223 -14.13 -27.74 22.67
C PRO A 223 -15.39 -28.52 22.29
N ASP A 224 -16.31 -28.72 23.24
CA ASP A 224 -17.61 -29.39 23.04
C ASP A 224 -18.72 -28.44 22.54
N GLY A 225 -18.42 -27.17 22.25
CA GLY A 225 -19.37 -26.16 21.80
C GLY A 225 -20.18 -25.50 22.91
N THR A 226 -19.97 -25.87 24.18
CA THR A 226 -20.68 -25.26 25.32
C THR A 226 -19.96 -24.02 25.85
N LEU A 227 -20.68 -23.04 26.37
CA LEU A 227 -20.06 -21.88 27.00
C LEU A 227 -19.45 -22.25 28.36
N LYS A 228 -18.24 -21.76 28.64
CA LYS A 228 -17.64 -21.78 29.97
C LYS A 228 -18.55 -21.00 30.91
N LYS A 229 -18.92 -21.59 32.06
CA LYS A 229 -19.69 -20.88 33.09
C LYS A 229 -18.91 -19.64 33.49
N THR A 230 -19.49 -18.47 33.26
CA THR A 230 -18.94 -17.21 33.77
C THR A 230 -19.06 -17.29 35.29
N GLU A 231 -17.94 -17.43 36.00
CA GLU A 231 -17.96 -17.27 37.45
C GLU A 231 -18.50 -15.86 37.73
N SER A 232 -19.65 -15.79 38.40
CA SER A 232 -20.25 -14.52 38.76
C SER A 232 -19.22 -13.75 39.57
N ILE A 233 -18.67 -12.69 39.00
CA ILE A 233 -17.87 -11.72 39.75
C ILE A 233 -18.80 -11.22 40.85
N LYS A 234 -18.58 -11.70 42.08
CA LYS A 234 -19.27 -11.18 43.26
C LYS A 234 -18.91 -9.70 43.34
N LYS A 235 -19.86 -8.83 42.99
CA LYS A 235 -19.81 -7.42 43.34
C LYS A 235 -20.03 -7.27 44.83
#